data_AF-A0A918V4T1-F1
#
_entry.id   AF-A0A918V4T1-F1
#
_cell.length_a   1.000
_cell.length_b   1.000
_cell.length_c   1.000
_cell.angle_alpha   90.00
_cell.angle_beta   90.00
_cell.angle_gamma   90.00
#
_symmetry.space_group_name_H-M   'P 1'
#
loop_
_entity.id
_entity.type
_entity.pdbx_description
1 polymer ?
#
loop_
_entity_poly.entity_id
_entity_poly.type
_entity_poly.pdbx_seq_one_letter_code
_entity_poly.pdbx_strand_id
1 'polypeptide(L)'
;MYPNIPLMALTAGLLVITVMVAALVLSGTSGGPHDRSPGRPAKRHDHRPVLAGLLTGTGAGTMRAIRGATQADGNDRDSILEATTELLAEVMNRNGLTTDDIISVLFTSTPDLTAEFPALAARKAGFHDVPLLCAVEIDVPGALPRVVRLMVHAGTDRPRAQIQHVYLRGAARLRQDIAG
;
A
#
# COMPACT_ATOMS: atom_id res chain seq x y z
N MET A 1 21.46 22.48 -4.37
CA MET A 1 20.96 23.37 -3.31
C MET A 1 19.51 23.00 -3.09
N TYR A 2 19.23 22.10 -2.13
CA TYR A 2 17.86 21.64 -1.85
C TYR A 2 17.06 22.80 -1.25
N PRO A 3 15.88 23.16 -1.77
CA PRO A 3 15.05 24.14 -1.12
C PRO A 3 14.48 23.55 0.17
N ASN A 4 14.40 24.39 1.21
CA ASN A 4 13.77 24.08 2.49
C ASN A 4 12.33 23.62 2.27
N ILE A 5 12.09 22.30 2.36
CA ILE A 5 10.74 21.76 2.51
C ILE A 5 10.24 22.23 3.88
N PRO A 6 9.09 22.91 3.99
CA PRO A 6 8.58 23.36 5.28
C PRO A 6 8.38 22.15 6.20
N LEU A 7 8.93 22.22 7.42
CA LEU A 7 8.91 21.16 8.44
C LEU A 7 7.48 20.62 8.72
N MET A 8 6.45 21.43 8.47
CA MET A 8 5.03 21.09 8.57
C MET A 8 4.53 20.08 7.52
N ALA A 9 5.11 20.07 6.32
CA ALA A 9 4.76 19.08 5.28
C ALA A 9 5.37 17.70 5.60
N LEU A 10 6.55 17.70 6.23
CA LEU A 10 7.24 16.48 6.64
C LEU A 10 6.52 15.78 7.81
N THR A 11 5.96 16.55 8.75
CA THR A 11 5.26 16.00 9.93
C THR A 11 3.90 15.40 9.59
N ALA A 12 3.15 15.97 8.65
CA ALA A 12 1.86 15.42 8.22
C ALA A 12 2.02 14.10 7.43
N GLY A 13 2.99 14.04 6.50
CA GLY A 13 3.27 12.82 5.73
C GLY A 13 3.79 11.67 6.59
N LEU A 14 4.67 11.97 7.57
CA LEU A 14 5.22 10.98 8.48
C LEU A 14 4.15 10.39 9.42
N LEU A 15 3.17 11.19 9.83
CA LEU A 15 2.09 10.76 10.72
C LEU A 15 1.14 9.75 10.03
N VAL A 16 0.79 10.00 8.75
CA VAL A 16 -0.09 9.08 7.97
C VAL A 16 0.57 7.71 7.76
N ILE A 17 1.87 7.70 7.44
CA ILE A 17 2.63 6.45 7.26
C ILE A 17 2.74 5.69 8.59
N THR A 18 2.99 6.39 9.70
CA THR A 18 3.16 5.77 11.02
C THR A 18 1.86 5.14 11.55
N VAL A 19 0.73 5.83 11.40
CA VAL A 19 -0.58 5.32 11.88
C VAL A 19 -1.02 4.07 11.11
N MET A 20 -0.79 4.00 9.79
CA MET A 20 -1.19 2.85 8.98
C MET A 20 -0.29 1.63 9.20
N VAL A 21 1.03 1.81 9.28
CA VAL A 21 1.96 0.69 9.58
C VAL A 21 1.68 0.13 10.99
N ALA A 22 1.40 0.99 11.97
CA ALA A 22 1.04 0.54 13.31
C ALA A 22 -0.30 -0.23 13.34
N ALA A 23 -1.34 0.24 12.63
CA ALA A 23 -2.62 -0.44 12.58
C ALA A 23 -2.52 -1.84 11.93
N LEU A 24 -1.69 -1.99 10.89
CA LEU A 24 -1.45 -3.28 10.24
C LEU A 24 -0.73 -4.28 11.14
N VAL A 25 0.24 -3.81 11.95
CA VAL A 25 0.98 -4.64 12.91
C VAL A 25 0.11 -5.04 14.11
N LEU A 26 -0.84 -4.20 14.51
CA LEU A 26 -1.69 -4.43 15.68
C LEU A 26 -2.97 -5.23 15.38
N SER A 27 -3.38 -5.38 14.13
CA SER A 27 -4.58 -6.14 13.75
C SER A 27 -4.39 -7.67 13.78
N GLY A 28 -3.17 -8.15 14.09
CA GLY A 28 -2.82 -9.57 14.19
C GLY A 28 -3.18 -10.26 15.52
N THR A 29 -3.88 -9.60 16.45
CA THR A 29 -4.19 -10.14 17.78
C THR A 29 -5.67 -10.05 18.15
N SER A 30 -6.52 -10.87 17.53
CA SER A 30 -7.85 -11.17 18.12
C SER A 30 -8.19 -12.66 18.02
N GLY A 31 -7.58 -13.45 18.91
CA GLY A 31 -8.03 -14.80 19.22
C GLY A 31 -8.65 -14.81 20.61
N GLY A 32 -9.98 -14.82 20.70
CA GLY A 32 -10.70 -15.18 21.93
C GLY A 32 -11.12 -16.65 21.88
N PRO A 33 -11.05 -17.37 22.99
CA PRO A 33 -12.22 -18.16 23.36
C PRO A 33 -12.54 -18.05 24.86
N HIS A 34 -13.83 -17.86 25.14
CA HIS A 34 -14.40 -18.00 26.46
C HIS A 34 -15.03 -19.39 26.56
N ASP A 35 -14.32 -20.34 27.17
CA ASP A 35 -14.93 -21.54 27.74
C ASP A 35 -14.20 -21.91 29.04
N ARG A 36 -14.95 -21.94 30.15
CA ARG A 36 -14.49 -22.37 31.47
C ARG A 36 -15.24 -23.65 31.82
N SER A 37 -14.52 -24.76 31.88
CA SER A 37 -14.93 -25.95 32.64
C SER A 37 -13.76 -26.44 33.50
N PRO A 38 -13.95 -26.70 34.81
CA PRO A 38 -12.87 -27.05 35.71
C PRO A 38 -12.66 -28.57 35.81
N GLY A 39 -11.39 -29.00 35.83
CA GLY A 39 -10.99 -30.29 36.40
C GLY A 39 -10.18 -31.23 35.48
N ARG A 40 -8.84 -31.13 35.53
CA ARG A 40 -7.93 -32.27 35.27
C ARG A 40 -6.51 -31.97 35.81
N PRO A 41 -5.81 -32.93 36.45
CA PRO A 41 -4.55 -32.64 37.14
C PRO A 41 -3.37 -32.51 36.16
N ALA A 42 -2.38 -31.70 36.56
CA ALA A 42 -1.24 -31.28 35.76
C ALA A 42 -0.32 -32.45 35.38
N LYS A 43 -0.13 -32.69 34.07
CA LYS A 43 0.98 -33.50 33.56
C LYS A 43 2.19 -32.60 33.27
N ARG A 44 3.30 -32.92 33.92
CA ARG A 44 4.61 -32.33 33.71
C ARG A 44 5.19 -32.88 32.39
N HIS A 45 5.42 -32.04 31.38
CA HIS A 45 6.23 -32.43 30.23
C HIS A 45 6.98 -31.25 29.57
N ASP A 46 8.31 -31.46 29.52
CA ASP A 46 9.29 -31.12 28.49
C ASP A 46 9.41 -29.67 28.00
N HIS A 47 10.52 -29.02 28.37
CA HIS A 47 10.92 -27.70 27.88
C HIS A 47 11.62 -27.83 26.51
N ARG A 48 10.82 -27.94 25.45
CA ARG A 48 11.25 -27.64 24.08
C ARG A 48 10.56 -26.35 23.62
N PRO A 49 11.26 -25.41 22.96
CA PRO A 49 10.70 -24.09 22.67
C PRO A 49 9.56 -24.21 21.65
N VAL A 50 8.35 -23.85 22.06
CA VAL A 50 7.09 -23.83 21.28
C VAL A 50 7.05 -22.65 20.28
N LEU A 51 8.19 -22.00 20.01
CA LEU A 51 8.26 -20.74 19.25
C LEU A 51 8.35 -20.90 17.73
N ALA A 52 8.37 -22.13 17.20
CA ALA A 52 8.44 -22.37 15.76
C ALA A 52 7.06 -22.50 15.06
N GLY A 53 5.96 -22.61 15.82
CA GLY A 53 4.63 -22.93 15.27
C GLY A 53 3.66 -21.76 15.11
N LEU A 54 4.04 -20.53 15.49
CA LEU A 54 3.10 -19.38 15.58
C LEU A 54 3.15 -18.42 14.39
N LEU A 55 3.85 -18.77 13.29
CA LEU A 55 3.95 -17.91 12.09
C LEU A 55 3.30 -18.50 10.84
N THR A 56 2.80 -19.73 10.89
CA THR A 56 2.00 -20.32 9.81
C THR A 56 0.52 -19.99 10.02
N GLY A 57 0.21 -18.69 10.04
CA GLY A 57 -1.14 -18.23 9.77
C GLY A 57 -1.47 -18.54 8.32
N THR A 58 -2.52 -19.30 8.11
CA THR A 58 -2.93 -19.84 6.82
C THR A 58 -3.36 -18.69 5.89
N GLY A 59 -2.57 -18.39 4.85
CA GLY A 59 -3.09 -17.75 3.62
C GLY A 59 -2.38 -16.52 3.05
N ALA A 60 -1.57 -15.76 3.79
CA ALA A 60 -0.96 -14.54 3.24
C ALA A 60 0.57 -14.63 3.19
N GLY A 61 1.14 -14.59 1.99
CA GLY A 61 2.59 -14.52 1.78
C GLY A 61 3.22 -13.30 2.47
N THR A 62 4.55 -13.19 2.45
CA THR A 62 5.22 -12.07 3.15
C THR A 62 4.75 -10.72 2.60
N MET A 63 4.49 -9.74 3.47
CA MET A 63 4.07 -8.41 3.03
C MET A 63 5.12 -7.72 2.15
N ARG A 64 4.68 -7.11 1.04
CA ARG A 64 5.48 -6.32 0.12
C ARG A 64 4.78 -5.00 -0.21
N ALA A 65 5.57 -3.95 -0.37
CA ALA A 65 5.11 -2.66 -0.84
C ALA A 65 5.47 -2.48 -2.32
N ILE A 66 4.49 -2.12 -3.13
CA ILE A 66 4.62 -1.96 -4.58
C ILE A 66 4.29 -0.50 -4.91
N ARG A 67 5.18 0.14 -5.67
CA ARG A 67 4.99 1.53 -6.08
C ARG A 67 4.43 1.57 -7.49
N GLY A 68 3.50 2.50 -7.69
CA GLY A 68 2.94 2.86 -8.98
C GLY A 68 2.98 4.37 -9.18
N ALA A 69 3.21 4.84 -10.40
CA ALA A 69 2.98 6.23 -10.77
C ALA A 69 2.50 6.35 -12.21
N THR A 70 1.60 7.31 -12.47
CA THR A 70 1.09 7.63 -13.79
C THR A 70 0.83 9.13 -13.88
N GLN A 71 0.95 9.70 -15.08
CA GLN A 71 0.60 11.09 -15.32
C GLN A 71 -0.77 11.15 -16.00
N ALA A 72 -1.72 11.88 -15.41
CA ALA A 72 -3.01 12.14 -16.02
C ALA A 72 -2.89 13.20 -17.12
N ASP A 73 -3.72 13.08 -18.17
CA ASP A 73 -3.67 13.98 -19.32
C ASP A 73 -4.21 15.37 -18.96
N GLY A 74 -5.24 15.43 -18.10
CA GLY A 74 -5.84 16.66 -17.58
C GLY A 74 -6.27 16.55 -16.11
N ASN A 75 -6.70 17.69 -15.55
CA ASN A 75 -7.40 17.76 -14.26
C ASN A 75 -8.91 17.72 -14.47
N ASP A 76 -9.38 16.57 -14.93
CA ASP A 76 -10.80 16.25 -15.08
C ASP A 76 -11.03 14.81 -14.57
N ARG A 77 -12.30 14.48 -14.32
CA ARG A 77 -12.68 13.21 -13.72
C ARG A 77 -12.19 12.03 -14.54
N ASP A 78 -12.41 12.05 -15.85
CA ASP A 78 -12.17 10.90 -16.70
C ASP A 78 -10.66 10.69 -16.86
N SER A 79 -9.89 11.75 -17.09
CA SER A 79 -8.42 11.70 -17.13
C SER A 79 -7.81 11.07 -15.87
N ILE A 80 -8.29 11.45 -14.68
CA ILE A 80 -7.78 10.92 -13.40
C ILE A 80 -8.15 9.44 -13.24
N LEU A 81 -9.41 9.09 -13.51
CA LEU A 81 -9.89 7.72 -13.32
C LEU A 81 -9.29 6.75 -14.33
N GLU A 82 -9.18 7.12 -15.59
CA GLU A 82 -8.58 6.29 -16.64
C GLU A 82 -7.11 6.01 -16.35
N ALA A 83 -6.32 7.05 -16.05
CA ALA A 83 -4.92 6.90 -15.72
C ALA A 83 -4.70 6.02 -14.48
N THR A 84 -5.52 6.22 -13.43
CA THR A 84 -5.43 5.42 -12.19
C THR A 84 -5.86 3.97 -12.42
N THR A 85 -6.90 3.73 -13.23
CA THR A 85 -7.37 2.37 -13.56
C THR A 85 -6.31 1.60 -14.32
N GLU A 86 -5.69 2.22 -15.34
CA GLU A 86 -4.58 1.63 -16.10
C GLU A 86 -3.41 1.29 -15.16
N LEU A 87 -3.04 2.21 -14.28
CA LEU A 87 -1.95 2.01 -13.33
C LEU A 87 -2.21 0.84 -12.38
N LEU A 88 -3.41 0.77 -11.79
CA LEU A 88 -3.81 -0.32 -10.90
C LEU A 88 -3.78 -1.66 -11.63
N ALA A 89 -4.42 -1.75 -12.81
CA ALA A 89 -4.46 -2.97 -13.60
C ALA A 89 -3.04 -3.49 -13.91
N GLU A 90 -2.13 -2.59 -14.27
CA GLU A 90 -0.75 -2.97 -14.61
C GLU A 90 0.07 -3.39 -13.38
N VAL A 91 -0.14 -2.74 -12.23
CA VAL A 91 0.47 -3.15 -10.95
C VAL A 91 0.01 -4.56 -10.56
N MET A 92 -1.28 -4.84 -10.66
CA MET A 92 -1.84 -6.16 -10.35
C MET A 92 -1.29 -7.22 -11.31
N ASN A 93 -1.35 -6.96 -12.62
CA ASN A 93 -0.93 -7.89 -13.66
C ASN A 93 0.56 -8.24 -13.56
N ARG A 94 1.46 -7.24 -13.49
CA ARG A 94 2.93 -7.48 -13.42
C ARG A 94 3.37 -8.19 -12.15
N ASN A 95 2.60 -8.04 -11.07
CA ASN A 95 2.91 -8.67 -9.79
C ASN A 95 2.17 -10.00 -9.60
N GLY A 96 1.23 -10.35 -10.48
CA GLY A 96 0.44 -11.59 -10.40
C GLY A 96 -0.49 -11.58 -9.19
N LEU A 97 -1.10 -10.42 -8.91
CA LEU A 97 -1.94 -10.21 -7.73
C LEU A 97 -3.42 -10.24 -8.09
N THR A 98 -4.21 -10.66 -7.12
CA THR A 98 -5.66 -10.55 -7.05
C THR A 98 -6.05 -9.60 -5.93
N THR A 99 -7.32 -9.17 -5.86
CA THR A 99 -7.80 -8.27 -4.80
C THR A 99 -7.61 -8.86 -3.40
N ASP A 100 -7.66 -10.18 -3.27
CA ASP A 100 -7.50 -10.90 -1.99
C ASP A 100 -6.07 -10.81 -1.44
N ASP A 101 -5.10 -10.56 -2.32
CA ASP A 101 -3.70 -10.35 -1.93
C ASP A 101 -3.46 -8.94 -1.37
N ILE A 102 -4.40 -8.01 -1.55
CA ILE A 102 -4.23 -6.59 -1.26
C ILE A 102 -4.66 -6.28 0.17
N ILE A 103 -3.70 -5.80 0.94
CA ILE A 103 -3.92 -5.41 2.33
C ILE A 103 -4.38 -3.94 2.42
N SER A 104 -3.81 -3.05 1.61
CA SER A 104 -4.24 -1.64 1.50
C SER A 104 -3.63 -0.95 0.29
N VAL A 105 -4.20 0.19 -0.11
CA VAL A 105 -3.61 1.08 -1.13
C VAL A 105 -3.61 2.53 -0.64
N LEU A 106 -2.43 3.15 -0.64
CA LEU A 106 -2.27 4.58 -0.44
C LEU A 106 -2.11 5.25 -1.81
N PHE A 107 -2.91 6.27 -2.10
CA PHE A 107 -2.79 7.11 -3.29
C PHE A 107 -2.28 8.49 -2.90
N THR A 108 -1.39 9.05 -3.71
CA THR A 108 -1.08 10.48 -3.66
C THR A 108 -1.35 11.13 -5.01
N SER A 109 -1.72 12.40 -5.01
CA SER A 109 -1.87 13.19 -6.22
C SER A 109 -1.14 14.50 -6.07
N THR A 110 -0.50 14.97 -7.14
CA THR A 110 0.09 16.32 -7.13
C THR A 110 -1.01 17.37 -6.90
N PRO A 111 -0.68 18.53 -6.27
CA PRO A 111 -1.68 19.52 -5.86
C PRO A 111 -2.54 20.09 -6.99
N ASP A 112 -2.09 19.96 -8.24
CA ASP A 112 -2.78 20.39 -9.46
C ASP A 112 -3.87 19.41 -9.96
N LEU A 113 -4.04 18.25 -9.30
CA LEU A 113 -5.17 17.34 -9.53
C LEU A 113 -6.19 17.43 -8.40
N THR A 114 -7.38 17.92 -8.74
CA THR A 114 -8.45 18.22 -7.77
C THR A 114 -9.83 17.76 -8.22
N ALA A 115 -9.97 17.27 -9.46
CA ALA A 115 -11.26 16.96 -10.06
C ALA A 115 -11.90 15.64 -9.57
N GLU A 116 -11.12 14.69 -9.03
CA GLU A 116 -11.63 13.40 -8.55
C GLU A 116 -10.62 12.69 -7.62
N PHE A 117 -11.13 11.80 -6.76
CA PHE A 117 -10.30 10.92 -5.94
C PHE A 117 -9.81 9.70 -6.73
N PRO A 118 -8.48 9.43 -6.78
CA PRO A 118 -7.95 8.23 -7.42
C PRO A 118 -8.52 6.91 -6.87
N ALA A 119 -8.83 6.85 -5.58
CA ALA A 119 -9.39 5.66 -4.94
C ALA A 119 -10.72 5.20 -5.56
N LEU A 120 -11.47 6.09 -6.23
CA LEU A 120 -12.69 5.70 -6.92
C LEU A 120 -12.40 4.71 -8.06
N ALA A 121 -11.25 4.81 -8.74
CA ALA A 121 -10.84 3.85 -9.76
C ALA A 121 -10.68 2.44 -9.15
N ALA A 122 -10.04 2.33 -8.00
CA ALA A 122 -9.91 1.05 -7.28
C ALA A 122 -11.27 0.48 -6.85
N ARG A 123 -12.19 1.33 -6.35
CA ARG A 123 -13.55 0.90 -6.02
C ARG A 123 -14.29 0.34 -7.24
N LYS A 124 -14.17 0.97 -8.40
CA LYS A 124 -14.75 0.47 -9.66
C LYS A 124 -14.08 -0.84 -10.13
N ALA A 125 -12.83 -1.07 -9.75
CA ALA A 125 -12.06 -2.28 -10.07
C ALA A 125 -12.25 -3.44 -9.05
N GLY A 126 -13.23 -3.36 -8.15
CA GLY A 126 -13.58 -4.46 -7.23
C GLY A 126 -12.87 -4.44 -5.89
N PHE A 127 -12.11 -3.38 -5.56
CA PHE A 127 -11.42 -3.24 -4.28
C PHE A 127 -12.39 -2.82 -3.15
N HIS A 128 -13.59 -3.40 -3.06
CA HIS A 128 -14.64 -2.90 -2.16
C HIS A 128 -14.26 -3.01 -0.68
N ASP A 129 -13.64 -4.12 -0.29
CA ASP A 129 -13.26 -4.41 1.10
C ASP A 129 -11.80 -4.02 1.44
N VAL A 130 -11.05 -3.51 0.46
CA VAL A 130 -9.67 -3.08 0.66
C VAL A 130 -9.65 -1.67 1.28
N PRO A 131 -8.90 -1.41 2.36
CA PRO A 131 -8.65 -0.06 2.85
C PRO A 131 -7.92 0.80 1.81
N LEU A 132 -8.52 1.94 1.44
CA LEU A 132 -7.97 2.91 0.48
C LEU A 132 -7.85 4.28 1.15
N LEU A 133 -6.74 4.97 0.92
CA LEU A 133 -6.54 6.35 1.39
C LEU A 133 -5.96 7.21 0.28
N CYS A 134 -6.45 8.44 0.16
CA CYS A 134 -5.88 9.46 -0.72
C CYS A 134 -5.22 10.57 0.11
N ALA A 135 -4.10 11.08 -0.37
CA ALA A 135 -3.42 12.25 0.16
C ALA A 135 -2.93 13.15 -0.97
N VAL A 136 -2.60 14.39 -0.63
CA VAL A 136 -1.90 15.31 -1.56
C VAL A 136 -0.40 15.04 -1.44
N GLU A 137 0.27 14.93 -2.58
CA GLU A 137 1.71 14.81 -2.66
C GLU A 137 2.40 16.13 -2.32
N ILE A 138 3.63 16.05 -1.81
CA ILE A 138 4.43 17.25 -1.56
C ILE A 138 4.56 18.13 -2.83
N ASP A 139 4.36 19.44 -2.67
CA ASP A 139 4.48 20.43 -3.76
C ASP A 139 5.94 20.85 -3.95
N VAL A 140 6.70 20.09 -4.74
CA VAL A 140 8.10 20.39 -5.05
C VAL A 140 8.16 21.21 -6.36
N PRO A 141 8.75 22.42 -6.35
CA PRO A 141 8.88 23.23 -7.57
C PRO A 141 9.62 22.48 -8.69
N GLY A 142 9.04 22.48 -9.89
CA GLY A 142 9.59 21.79 -11.06
C GLY A 142 9.35 20.28 -11.08
N ALA A 143 8.65 19.72 -10.09
CA ALA A 143 8.22 18.33 -10.14
C ALA A 143 7.25 18.07 -11.29
N LEU A 144 7.19 16.82 -11.73
CA LEU A 144 6.28 16.39 -12.79
C LEU A 144 4.81 16.67 -12.36
N PRO A 145 4.05 17.48 -13.13
CA PRO A 145 2.68 17.84 -12.80
C PRO A 145 1.70 16.72 -13.13
N ARG A 146 0.49 16.81 -12.58
CA ARG A 146 -0.62 15.86 -12.83
C ARG A 146 -0.28 14.40 -12.60
N VAL A 147 0.46 14.10 -11.54
CA VAL A 147 0.89 12.72 -11.23
C VAL A 147 0.03 12.13 -10.13
N VAL A 148 -0.55 10.97 -10.42
CA VAL A 148 -1.09 10.06 -9.40
C VAL A 148 -0.02 9.03 -9.08
N ARG A 149 0.24 8.83 -7.79
CA ARG A 149 1.10 7.75 -7.30
C ARG A 149 0.27 6.81 -6.44
N LEU A 150 0.73 5.57 -6.33
CA LEU A 150 0.19 4.61 -5.40
C LEU A 150 1.28 3.81 -4.69
N MET A 151 0.94 3.36 -3.49
CA MET A 151 1.66 2.34 -2.74
C MET A 151 0.68 1.24 -2.36
N VAL A 152 0.79 0.10 -3.03
CA VAL A 152 0.05 -1.12 -2.68
C VAL A 152 0.82 -1.87 -1.61
N HIS A 153 0.15 -2.25 -0.54
CA HIS A 153 0.62 -3.27 0.38
C HIS A 153 -0.06 -4.59 0.04
N ALA A 154 0.72 -5.61 -0.30
CA ALA A 154 0.20 -6.92 -0.70
C ALA A 154 0.89 -8.06 0.06
N GLY A 155 0.16 -9.13 0.35
CA GLY A 155 0.73 -10.41 0.80
C GLY A 155 1.21 -11.20 -0.42
N THR A 156 2.50 -11.52 -0.50
CA THR A 156 3.03 -12.30 -1.64
C THR A 156 4.33 -13.01 -1.28
N ASP A 157 4.54 -14.20 -1.84
CA ASP A 157 5.79 -14.94 -1.67
C ASP A 157 6.92 -14.42 -2.58
N ARG A 158 6.62 -13.47 -3.47
CA ARG A 158 7.64 -12.88 -4.34
C ARG A 158 8.72 -12.20 -3.49
N PRO A 159 10.02 -12.50 -3.72
CA PRO A 159 11.10 -11.80 -3.04
C PRO A 159 11.11 -10.32 -3.48
N ARG A 160 11.57 -9.44 -2.59
CA ARG A 160 11.58 -7.99 -2.83
C ARG A 160 12.26 -7.60 -4.15
N ALA A 161 13.33 -8.29 -4.54
CA ALA A 161 14.06 -8.05 -5.78
C ALA A 161 13.24 -8.35 -7.05
N GLN A 162 12.17 -9.14 -6.95
CA GLN A 162 11.30 -9.48 -8.07
C GLN A 162 10.00 -8.66 -8.10
N ILE A 163 9.80 -7.74 -7.15
CA ILE A 163 8.64 -6.86 -7.15
C ILE A 163 8.76 -5.87 -8.32
N GLN A 164 7.70 -5.79 -9.11
CA GLN A 164 7.65 -4.92 -10.28
C GLN A 164 6.92 -3.64 -9.93
N HIS A 165 7.68 -2.58 -9.69
CA HIS A 165 7.15 -1.23 -9.62
C HIS A 165 6.74 -0.74 -11.01
N VAL A 166 5.64 0.01 -11.08
CA VAL A 166 5.02 0.40 -12.35
C VAL A 166 5.06 1.93 -12.51
N TYR A 167 5.57 2.39 -13.65
CA TYR A 167 5.62 3.81 -13.98
C TYR A 167 5.14 3.97 -15.42
N LEU A 168 4.02 4.64 -15.60
CA LEU A 168 3.34 4.76 -16.89
C LEU A 168 3.34 6.20 -17.39
N ARG A 169 3.08 6.36 -18.69
CA ARG A 169 2.93 7.67 -19.33
C ARG A 169 4.13 8.58 -19.02
N GLY A 170 3.91 9.87 -18.77
CA GLY A 170 5.00 10.79 -18.41
C GLY A 170 5.71 10.46 -17.09
N ALA A 171 5.09 9.68 -16.19
CA ALA A 171 5.71 9.24 -14.94
C ALA A 171 6.78 8.16 -15.14
N ALA A 172 6.91 7.56 -16.34
CA ALA A 172 8.00 6.64 -16.68
C ALA A 172 9.40 7.25 -16.43
N ARG A 173 9.53 8.57 -16.55
CA ARG A 173 10.78 9.30 -16.27
C ARG A 173 11.19 9.22 -14.79
N LEU A 174 10.23 9.14 -13.86
CA LEU A 174 10.52 9.02 -12.42
C LEU A 174 11.23 7.71 -12.04
N ARG A 175 11.16 6.68 -12.90
CA ARG A 175 11.89 5.43 -12.68
C ARG A 175 13.40 5.61 -12.89
N GLN A 176 13.79 6.49 -13.80
CA GLN A 176 15.20 6.74 -14.10
C GLN A 176 15.93 7.34 -12.88
N ASP A 177 15.22 8.11 -12.06
CA ASP A 177 15.76 8.73 -10.84
C ASP A 177 16.09 7.72 -9.72
N ILE A 178 15.62 6.47 -9.83
CA ILE A 178 15.78 5.41 -8.81
C ILE A 178 16.61 4.23 -9.34
N ALA A 179 16.88 4.20 -10.63
CA ALA A 179 17.73 3.20 -11.27
C ALA A 179 19.23 3.57 -11.26
N GLY A 180 19.61 4.59 -10.48
CA GLY A 180 20.99 5.03 -10.25
C GLY A 180 21.67 4.30 -9.10
#